data_AF-A0A821MNF9-F1
#
_entry.id   AF-A0A821MNF9-F1
#
_cell.length_a   1.000
_cell.length_b   1.000
_cell.length_c   1.000
_cell.angle_alpha   90.00
_cell.angle_beta   90.00
_cell.angle_gamma   90.00
#
_symmetry.space_group_name_H-M   'P 1'
#
loop_
_entity.id
_entity.type
_entity.pdbx_description
1 polymer ?
#
loop_
_entity_poly.entity_id
_entity_poly.type
_entity_poly.pdbx_seq_one_letter_code
_entity_poly.pdbx_strand_id
1 'polypeptide(L)'
;MHNKQQYIDKLDIDKFQKPNIYNKFLPFYDTVKQQSAESFKEICENLSRIIQLRELRPGFPLWSSKLQQFISLYGFCFNKNDHLKLIHLYLSVLTIPNLNYSNAKTCFDIIDELLNKSRLITRDNLIVDWRQLYTWVKLILFNNDESYSLIALPNDIEKSLLYCVRSCRPYFSAASTQEILDEFRPWLCPFDSAFSDAMCYLDLFLPVHLPPDLHDQGFKLWLPEFLGIWESVCSNPEWEQNMINIFSFVAWCNIGYVEWEPWLPKIFTRILKNFSLPVANVQVSSQTQNYSISITATWIVAMMGNGSSCLQYLKDLFTAIKSFYHPSNTGDFQQDLVSFLSKLSQAFLDRVHLERKSNPVWHFNPPSSYRITENEITDFVNCVKECVFISIFNKAHLEEAAKACQYLSMLRPELIVPPLVEFMTEPHRFTSIITCLADMARQIVRQTPDFSQGQTYVIPLLMAVLPGIDSNDFKKTAVTFQFLNAILMLVTCVDCSSAVHTRNDLTEIEKEVCLSTAKFEDFITEFLNRTFQMIDTLSTEMSDAV
;
A
#
# COMPACT_ATOMS: atom_id res chain seq x y z
N MET A 1 14.17 10.35 -46.50
CA MET A 1 14.86 10.40 -45.18
C MET A 1 14.77 11.78 -44.51
N HIS A 2 14.88 12.91 -45.23
CA HIS A 2 14.73 14.26 -44.65
C HIS A 2 13.35 14.58 -44.01
N ASN A 3 12.24 14.04 -44.56
CA ASN A 3 10.90 14.27 -43.99
C ASN A 3 10.57 13.46 -42.71
N LYS A 4 11.33 12.39 -42.39
CA LYS A 4 11.14 11.66 -41.11
C LYS A 4 11.86 12.35 -39.96
N GLN A 5 13.05 12.94 -40.22
CA GLN A 5 13.81 13.64 -39.18
C GLN A 5 13.09 14.90 -38.65
N GLN A 6 12.41 15.66 -39.52
CA GLN A 6 11.63 16.85 -39.09
C GLN A 6 10.38 16.53 -38.24
N TYR A 7 9.90 15.28 -38.22
CA TYR A 7 8.79 14.87 -37.35
C TYR A 7 9.29 14.46 -35.94
N ILE A 8 10.55 14.04 -35.83
CA ILE A 8 11.20 13.63 -34.57
C ILE A 8 11.37 14.82 -33.61
N ASP A 9 11.64 16.01 -34.16
CA ASP A 9 11.75 17.27 -33.42
C ASP A 9 10.37 17.85 -32.99
N LYS A 10 9.26 17.30 -33.50
CA LYS A 10 7.89 17.76 -33.17
C LYS A 10 7.16 16.91 -32.13
N LEU A 11 7.69 15.75 -31.76
CA LEU A 11 7.17 14.99 -30.62
C LEU A 11 7.73 15.58 -29.34
N ASP A 12 7.03 16.62 -28.90
CA ASP A 12 7.26 17.39 -27.70
C ASP A 12 6.98 16.50 -26.48
N ILE A 13 8.02 15.83 -25.97
CA ILE A 13 7.97 14.89 -24.84
C ILE A 13 7.37 15.58 -23.60
N ASP A 14 7.55 16.89 -23.50
CA ASP A 14 7.04 17.71 -22.39
C ASP A 14 5.51 17.74 -22.33
N LYS A 15 4.82 17.29 -23.40
CA LYS A 15 3.35 17.16 -23.44
C LYS A 15 2.84 15.80 -22.93
N PHE A 16 3.70 14.81 -22.71
CA PHE A 16 3.27 13.50 -22.20
C PHE A 16 3.08 13.54 -20.68
N GLN A 17 2.03 12.89 -20.18
CA GLN A 17 1.70 12.99 -18.77
C GLN A 17 2.61 12.17 -17.85
N LYS A 18 2.87 10.90 -18.20
CA LYS A 18 3.72 10.00 -17.38
C LYS A 18 4.33 8.88 -18.22
N PRO A 19 5.32 9.17 -19.07
CA PRO A 19 6.05 8.14 -19.80
C PRO A 19 6.77 7.19 -18.85
N ASN A 20 7.01 5.95 -19.29
CA ASN A 20 7.85 5.01 -18.56
C ASN A 20 9.30 5.53 -18.53
N ILE A 21 9.80 5.79 -17.32
CA ILE A 21 11.11 6.41 -17.10
C ILE A 21 12.24 5.49 -17.60
N TYR A 22 12.06 4.18 -17.51
CA TYR A 22 13.09 3.21 -17.86
C TYR A 22 13.40 3.18 -19.37
N ASN A 23 12.43 3.55 -20.21
CA ASN A 23 12.62 3.57 -21.66
C ASN A 23 13.75 4.52 -22.08
N LYS A 24 13.99 5.60 -21.33
CA LYS A 24 15.05 6.57 -21.59
C LYS A 24 16.47 5.99 -21.48
N PHE A 25 16.63 4.89 -20.74
CA PHE A 25 17.92 4.23 -20.54
C PHE A 25 18.19 3.12 -21.55
N LEU A 26 17.29 2.89 -22.51
CA LEU A 26 17.50 1.91 -23.56
C LEU A 26 18.49 2.45 -24.62
N PRO A 27 19.44 1.64 -25.11
CA PRO A 27 20.40 2.04 -26.15
C PRO A 27 19.75 2.52 -27.46
N PHE A 28 18.48 2.19 -27.67
CA PHE A 28 17.69 2.50 -28.87
C PHE A 28 16.45 3.35 -28.53
N TYR A 29 16.56 4.24 -27.53
CA TYR A 29 15.47 5.10 -27.06
C TYR A 29 14.81 5.93 -28.18
N ASP A 30 15.58 6.43 -29.15
CA ASP A 30 15.02 7.19 -30.27
C ASP A 30 14.04 6.36 -31.11
N THR A 31 14.36 5.08 -31.33
CA THR A 31 13.47 4.13 -32.02
C THR A 31 12.22 3.86 -31.18
N VAL A 32 12.39 3.67 -29.87
CA VAL A 32 11.27 3.47 -28.92
C VAL A 32 10.33 4.68 -28.92
N LYS A 33 10.88 5.90 -28.95
CA LYS A 33 10.10 7.14 -29.02
C LYS A 33 9.25 7.17 -30.29
N GLN A 34 9.84 6.86 -31.45
CA GLN A 34 9.12 6.81 -32.73
C GLN A 34 8.02 5.74 -32.73
N GLN A 35 8.37 4.51 -32.32
CA GLN A 35 7.42 3.40 -32.23
C GLN A 35 6.25 3.72 -31.31
N SER A 36 6.50 4.33 -30.14
CA SER A 36 5.42 4.71 -29.23
C SER A 36 4.43 5.70 -29.87
N ALA A 37 4.91 6.69 -30.63
CA ALA A 37 4.02 7.64 -31.30
C ALA A 37 3.21 6.98 -32.43
N GLU A 38 3.85 6.12 -33.22
CA GLU A 38 3.19 5.37 -34.30
C GLU A 38 2.15 4.38 -33.76
N SER A 39 2.52 3.59 -32.74
CA SER A 39 1.62 2.62 -32.09
C SER A 39 0.43 3.31 -31.43
N PHE A 40 0.62 4.43 -30.72
CA PHE A 40 -0.49 5.13 -30.10
C PHE A 40 -1.48 5.66 -31.14
N LYS A 41 -0.97 6.22 -32.24
CA LYS A 41 -1.79 6.68 -33.36
C LYS A 41 -2.59 5.53 -33.97
N GLU A 42 -1.93 4.40 -34.24
CA GLU A 42 -2.58 3.20 -34.77
C GLU A 42 -3.70 2.69 -33.84
N ILE A 43 -3.45 2.67 -32.52
CA ILE A 43 -4.45 2.28 -31.52
C ILE A 43 -5.66 3.21 -31.57
N CYS A 44 -5.44 4.53 -31.57
CA CYS A 44 -6.53 5.51 -31.61
C CYS A 44 -7.37 5.40 -32.89
N GLU A 45 -6.71 5.28 -34.05
CA GLU A 45 -7.38 5.14 -35.35
C GLU A 45 -8.25 3.89 -35.38
N ASN A 46 -7.71 2.74 -34.94
CA ASN A 46 -8.46 1.50 -34.98
C ASN A 46 -9.54 1.40 -33.90
N LEU A 47 -9.32 1.90 -32.67
CA LEU A 47 -10.37 2.01 -31.65
C LEU A 47 -11.54 2.87 -32.13
N SER A 48 -11.26 3.99 -32.81
CA SER A 48 -12.31 4.83 -33.37
C SER A 48 -13.08 4.11 -34.49
N ARG A 49 -12.36 3.42 -35.39
CA ARG A 49 -12.94 2.70 -36.52
C ARG A 49 -13.84 1.55 -36.09
N ILE A 50 -13.40 0.71 -35.15
CA ILE A 50 -14.20 -0.44 -34.69
C ILE A 50 -15.49 0.01 -34.00
N ILE A 51 -15.46 1.12 -33.25
CA ILE A 51 -16.65 1.65 -32.59
C ILE A 51 -17.62 2.23 -33.62
N GLN A 52 -17.13 2.95 -34.63
CA GLN A 52 -17.96 3.43 -35.75
C GLN A 52 -18.60 2.29 -36.53
N LEU A 53 -17.85 1.20 -36.77
CA LEU A 53 -18.34 0.00 -37.44
C LEU A 53 -19.19 -0.91 -36.54
N ARG A 54 -19.33 -0.58 -35.25
CA ARG A 54 -19.97 -1.42 -34.22
C ARG A 54 -19.37 -2.83 -34.13
N GLU A 55 -18.09 -2.97 -34.46
CA GLU A 55 -17.35 -4.23 -34.40
C GLU A 55 -16.87 -4.50 -32.96
N LEU A 56 -17.83 -4.85 -32.10
CA LEU A 56 -17.56 -5.14 -30.69
C LEU A 56 -16.86 -6.49 -30.48
N ARG A 57 -16.84 -7.37 -31.48
CA ARG A 57 -16.02 -8.59 -31.53
C ARG A 57 -15.61 -8.89 -32.98
N PRO A 58 -14.36 -9.32 -33.23
CA PRO A 58 -13.24 -9.42 -32.28
C PRO A 58 -12.47 -8.10 -32.06
N GLY A 59 -12.78 -7.04 -32.83
CA GLY A 59 -12.02 -5.80 -32.86
C GLY A 59 -11.84 -5.10 -31.52
N PHE A 60 -12.92 -4.88 -30.76
CA PHE A 60 -12.86 -4.09 -29.52
C PHE A 60 -11.93 -4.70 -28.44
N PRO A 61 -12.05 -6.00 -28.08
CA PRO A 61 -11.10 -6.64 -27.17
C PRO A 61 -9.64 -6.59 -27.67
N LEU A 62 -9.41 -6.80 -28.97
CA LEU A 62 -8.07 -6.82 -29.54
C LEU A 62 -7.35 -5.48 -29.38
N TRP A 63 -8.00 -4.38 -29.77
CA TRP A 63 -7.40 -3.04 -29.70
C TRP A 63 -7.35 -2.49 -28.28
N SER A 64 -8.28 -2.91 -27.42
CA SER A 64 -8.23 -2.65 -25.99
C SER A 64 -7.01 -3.34 -25.34
N SER A 65 -6.73 -4.60 -25.70
CA SER A 65 -5.53 -5.31 -25.23
C SER A 65 -4.25 -4.63 -25.73
N LYS A 66 -4.22 -4.16 -26.99
CA LYS A 66 -3.09 -3.37 -27.51
C LYS A 66 -2.89 -2.06 -26.74
N LEU A 67 -3.96 -1.39 -26.30
CA LEU A 67 -3.86 -0.20 -25.44
C LEU A 67 -3.25 -0.53 -24.07
N GLN A 68 -3.68 -1.62 -23.43
CA GLN A 68 -3.10 -2.05 -22.14
C GLN A 68 -1.61 -2.40 -22.31
N GLN A 69 -1.24 -3.12 -23.37
CA GLN A 69 0.16 -3.40 -23.69
C GLN A 69 0.96 -2.10 -23.93
N PHE A 70 0.36 -1.13 -24.61
CA PHE A 70 0.96 0.18 -24.82
C PHE A 70 1.24 0.90 -23.49
N ILE A 71 0.25 0.96 -22.58
CA ILE A 71 0.41 1.62 -21.28
C ILE A 71 1.45 0.87 -20.41
N SER A 72 1.47 -0.45 -20.46
CA SER A 72 2.46 -1.27 -19.75
C SER A 72 3.89 -1.00 -20.23
N LEU A 73 4.11 -0.96 -21.56
CA LEU A 73 5.44 -0.76 -22.15
C LEU A 73 5.91 0.70 -22.06
N TYR A 74 5.04 1.64 -22.45
CA TYR A 74 5.42 3.03 -22.67
C TYR A 74 4.93 3.98 -21.56
N GLY A 75 4.02 3.54 -20.69
CA GLY A 75 3.34 4.41 -19.75
C GLY A 75 2.32 5.31 -20.45
N PHE A 76 2.03 6.46 -19.85
CA PHE A 76 1.07 7.45 -20.36
C PHE A 76 1.78 8.38 -21.35
N CYS A 77 2.30 7.79 -22.45
CA CYS A 77 2.94 8.48 -23.58
C CYS A 77 1.91 9.14 -24.49
N PHE A 78 0.97 9.87 -23.91
CA PHE A 78 -0.04 10.66 -24.59
C PHE A 78 -0.36 11.90 -23.76
N ASN A 79 -0.97 12.89 -24.42
CA ASN A 79 -1.34 14.14 -23.77
C ASN A 79 -2.63 13.97 -22.95
N LYS A 80 -2.91 14.97 -22.10
CA LYS A 80 -4.10 14.99 -21.23
C LYS A 80 -5.42 14.94 -22.00
N ASN A 81 -5.51 15.58 -23.17
CA ASN A 81 -6.73 15.60 -23.96
C ASN A 81 -7.06 14.22 -24.53
N ASP A 82 -6.05 13.50 -25.01
CA ASP A 82 -6.22 12.14 -25.54
C ASP A 82 -6.52 11.16 -24.41
N HIS A 83 -5.93 11.35 -23.23
CA HIS A 83 -6.30 10.61 -22.02
C HIS A 83 -7.79 10.77 -21.70
N LEU A 84 -8.30 12.00 -21.63
CA LEU A 84 -9.73 12.26 -21.37
C LEU A 84 -10.62 11.63 -22.44
N LYS A 85 -10.24 11.73 -23.72
CA LYS A 85 -10.99 11.07 -24.80
C LYS A 85 -11.07 9.56 -24.63
N LEU A 86 -9.97 8.90 -24.23
CA LEU A 86 -9.97 7.47 -23.95
C LEU A 86 -10.91 7.13 -22.80
N ILE A 87 -10.84 7.87 -21.68
CA ILE A 87 -11.75 7.66 -20.53
C ILE A 87 -13.21 7.79 -20.98
N HIS A 88 -13.57 8.87 -21.67
CA HIS A 88 -14.93 9.08 -22.18
C HIS A 88 -15.35 8.01 -23.20
N LEU A 89 -14.44 7.53 -24.04
CA LEU A 89 -14.71 6.46 -24.99
C LEU A 89 -15.14 5.19 -24.26
N TYR A 90 -14.37 4.73 -23.29
CA TYR A 90 -14.69 3.49 -22.56
C TYR A 90 -15.93 3.65 -21.67
N LEU A 91 -16.14 4.81 -21.04
CA LEU A 91 -17.40 5.11 -20.35
C LEU A 91 -18.60 5.08 -21.31
N SER A 92 -18.47 5.64 -22.51
CA SER A 92 -19.54 5.62 -23.51
C SER A 92 -19.86 4.21 -24.01
N VAL A 93 -18.85 3.33 -24.14
CA VAL A 93 -19.06 1.93 -24.53
C VAL A 93 -19.90 1.19 -23.49
N LEU A 94 -19.71 1.47 -22.19
CA LEU A 94 -20.52 0.89 -21.11
C LEU A 94 -22.01 1.26 -21.19
N THR A 95 -22.38 2.31 -21.93
CA THR A 95 -23.78 2.71 -22.13
C THR A 95 -24.47 1.98 -23.28
N ILE A 96 -23.74 1.16 -24.06
CA ILE A 96 -24.31 0.40 -25.16
C ILE A 96 -25.32 -0.63 -24.61
N PRO A 97 -26.59 -0.59 -25.08
CA PRO A 97 -27.59 -1.58 -24.66
C PRO A 97 -27.16 -3.01 -25.00
N ASN A 98 -27.35 -3.94 -24.06
CA ASN A 98 -26.99 -5.34 -24.19
C ASN A 98 -25.50 -5.57 -24.50
N LEU A 99 -24.61 -4.71 -23.99
CA LEU A 99 -23.17 -4.95 -24.05
C LEU A 99 -22.84 -6.28 -23.34
N ASN A 100 -22.08 -7.14 -24.01
CA ASN A 100 -21.67 -8.41 -23.40
C ASN A 100 -20.73 -8.18 -22.20
N TYR A 101 -20.83 -9.05 -21.18
CA TYR A 101 -20.05 -8.94 -19.94
C TYR A 101 -18.53 -8.94 -20.16
N SER A 102 -18.03 -9.66 -21.17
CA SER A 102 -16.59 -9.67 -21.49
C SER A 102 -16.09 -8.31 -21.93
N ASN A 103 -16.83 -7.60 -22.78
CA ASN A 103 -16.48 -6.26 -23.23
C ASN A 103 -16.68 -5.23 -22.09
N ALA A 104 -17.69 -5.42 -21.25
CA ALA A 104 -17.88 -4.59 -20.06
C ALA A 104 -16.68 -4.73 -19.09
N LYS A 105 -16.24 -5.96 -18.82
CA LYS A 105 -15.02 -6.23 -18.05
C LYS A 105 -13.81 -5.51 -18.63
N THR A 106 -13.58 -5.62 -19.95
CA THR A 106 -12.50 -4.90 -20.62
C THR A 106 -12.57 -3.38 -20.40
N CYS A 107 -13.78 -2.80 -20.42
CA CYS A 107 -13.96 -1.38 -20.10
C CYS A 107 -13.60 -1.08 -18.65
N PHE A 108 -14.03 -1.91 -17.69
CA PHE A 108 -13.70 -1.73 -16.28
C PHE A 108 -12.19 -1.76 -16.03
N ASP A 109 -11.50 -2.74 -16.61
CA ASP A 109 -10.04 -2.89 -16.50
C ASP A 109 -9.31 -1.66 -17.05
N ILE A 110 -9.73 -1.14 -18.22
CA ILE A 110 -9.08 0.00 -18.85
C ILE A 110 -9.41 1.31 -18.15
N ILE A 111 -10.65 1.52 -17.72
CA ILE A 111 -11.04 2.72 -16.96
C ILE A 111 -10.26 2.76 -15.65
N ASP A 112 -10.13 1.64 -14.94
CA ASP A 112 -9.28 1.56 -13.75
C ASP A 112 -7.83 1.89 -14.08
N GLU A 113 -7.25 1.30 -15.14
CA GLU A 113 -5.87 1.57 -15.53
C GLU A 113 -5.62 3.05 -15.86
N LEU A 114 -6.58 3.71 -16.53
CA LEU A 114 -6.50 5.13 -16.90
C LEU A 114 -6.66 6.06 -15.68
N LEU A 115 -7.53 5.72 -14.72
CA LEU A 115 -7.88 6.58 -13.59
C LEU A 115 -7.11 6.28 -12.30
N ASN A 116 -6.43 5.13 -12.17
CA ASN A 116 -5.72 4.74 -10.94
C ASN A 116 -4.62 5.72 -10.50
N LYS A 117 -4.09 6.52 -11.43
CA LYS A 117 -3.12 7.59 -11.18
C LYS A 117 -3.86 8.92 -11.07
N SER A 118 -4.62 9.09 -9.99
CA SER A 118 -5.48 10.27 -9.74
C SER A 118 -4.77 11.61 -9.95
N ARG A 119 -3.46 11.71 -9.72
CA ARG A 119 -2.68 12.93 -10.00
C ARG A 119 -2.67 13.42 -11.46
N LEU A 120 -3.03 12.57 -12.43
CA LEU A 120 -2.94 12.91 -13.87
C LEU A 120 -4.18 13.65 -14.38
N ILE A 121 -5.34 13.38 -13.79
CA ILE A 121 -6.63 13.96 -14.16
C ILE A 121 -7.28 14.51 -12.88
N THR A 122 -7.59 15.80 -12.87
CA THR A 122 -8.30 16.41 -11.73
C THR A 122 -9.80 16.38 -11.95
N ARG A 123 -10.55 16.55 -10.87
CA ARG A 123 -12.02 16.65 -10.88
C ARG A 123 -12.54 17.70 -11.87
N ASP A 124 -11.87 18.84 -12.00
CA ASP A 124 -12.28 19.91 -12.93
C ASP A 124 -12.25 19.47 -14.41
N ASN A 125 -11.60 18.35 -14.72
CA ASN A 125 -11.46 17.86 -16.09
C ASN A 125 -12.38 16.70 -16.42
N LEU A 126 -12.93 16.03 -15.41
CA LEU A 126 -13.70 14.81 -15.58
C LEU A 126 -14.84 14.75 -14.55
N ILE A 127 -16.05 14.59 -15.07
CA ILE A 127 -17.23 14.24 -14.27
C ILE A 127 -17.74 12.90 -14.77
N VAL A 128 -17.95 11.97 -13.84
CA VAL A 128 -18.49 10.63 -14.11
C VAL A 128 -19.88 10.52 -13.51
N ASP A 129 -20.81 9.98 -14.29
CA ASP A 129 -22.16 9.65 -13.82
C ASP A 129 -22.14 8.31 -13.07
N TRP A 130 -22.42 8.36 -11.77
CA TRP A 130 -22.43 7.18 -10.91
C TRP A 130 -23.54 6.20 -11.28
N ARG A 131 -24.65 6.64 -11.89
CA ARG A 131 -25.79 5.78 -12.22
C ARG A 131 -25.44 4.74 -13.28
N GLN A 132 -24.51 5.06 -14.18
CA GLN A 132 -24.00 4.12 -15.18
C GLN A 132 -23.33 2.92 -14.50
N LEU A 133 -22.46 3.20 -13.52
CA LEU A 133 -21.75 2.19 -12.77
C LEU A 133 -22.68 1.44 -11.81
N TYR A 134 -23.63 2.14 -11.18
CA TYR A 134 -24.65 1.52 -10.33
C TYR A 134 -25.46 0.47 -11.09
N THR A 135 -25.83 0.73 -12.34
CA THR A 135 -26.54 -0.24 -13.19
C THR A 135 -25.72 -1.52 -13.35
N TRP A 136 -24.42 -1.41 -13.60
CA TRP A 136 -23.53 -2.58 -13.71
C TRP A 136 -23.35 -3.32 -12.38
N VAL A 137 -23.21 -2.58 -11.27
CA VAL A 137 -23.13 -3.18 -9.92
C VAL A 137 -24.39 -3.97 -9.60
N LYS A 138 -25.57 -3.41 -9.89
CA LYS A 138 -26.85 -4.10 -9.68
C LYS A 138 -26.96 -5.36 -10.55
N LEU A 139 -26.56 -5.28 -11.82
CA LEU A 139 -26.62 -6.40 -12.76
C LEU A 139 -25.67 -7.55 -12.42
N ILE A 140 -24.51 -7.25 -11.83
CA ILE A 140 -23.44 -8.21 -11.58
C ILE A 140 -23.48 -8.73 -10.14
N LEU A 141 -23.52 -7.86 -9.13
CA LEU A 141 -23.38 -8.25 -7.72
C LEU A 141 -24.71 -8.59 -7.03
N PHE A 142 -25.82 -8.02 -7.50
CA PHE A 142 -27.13 -8.14 -6.84
C PHE A 142 -28.18 -8.84 -7.71
N ASN A 143 -27.75 -9.45 -8.82
CA ASN A 143 -28.64 -10.25 -9.66
C ASN A 143 -28.50 -11.73 -9.32
N ASN A 144 -29.60 -12.36 -8.92
CA ASN A 144 -29.62 -13.78 -8.59
C ASN A 144 -29.55 -14.70 -9.82
N ASP A 145 -29.63 -14.17 -11.05
CA ASP A 145 -29.62 -14.97 -12.29
C ASP A 145 -28.36 -15.86 -12.44
N GLU A 146 -27.21 -15.46 -11.88
CA GLU A 146 -26.01 -16.30 -11.86
C GLU A 146 -26.19 -17.51 -10.93
N SER A 147 -26.80 -17.33 -9.76
CA SER A 147 -27.09 -18.43 -8.83
C SER A 147 -28.02 -19.49 -9.45
N TYR A 148 -28.83 -19.09 -10.42
CA TYR A 148 -29.68 -19.96 -11.23
C TYR A 148 -29.02 -20.47 -12.52
N SER A 149 -27.72 -20.18 -12.73
CA SER A 149 -26.95 -20.54 -13.94
C SER A 149 -27.55 -20.01 -15.26
N LEU A 150 -28.32 -18.91 -15.20
CA LEU A 150 -28.94 -18.29 -16.37
C LEU A 150 -27.95 -17.42 -17.15
N ILE A 151 -26.88 -16.96 -16.49
CA ILE A 151 -25.84 -16.10 -17.04
C ILE A 151 -24.47 -16.67 -16.66
N ALA A 152 -23.54 -16.70 -17.60
CA ALA A 152 -22.15 -17.02 -17.34
C ALA A 152 -21.33 -15.73 -17.28
N LEU A 153 -20.91 -15.34 -16.07
CA LEU A 153 -20.04 -14.18 -15.87
C LEU A 153 -18.58 -14.52 -16.19
N PRO A 154 -17.82 -13.60 -16.82
CA PRO A 154 -16.37 -13.76 -16.96
C PRO A 154 -15.67 -13.78 -15.60
N ASN A 155 -14.60 -14.57 -15.49
CA ASN A 155 -13.75 -14.59 -14.30
C ASN A 155 -13.28 -13.17 -13.93
N ASP A 156 -13.25 -12.88 -12.63
CA ASP A 156 -12.80 -11.61 -12.04
C ASP A 156 -13.59 -10.36 -12.47
N ILE A 157 -14.77 -10.49 -13.11
CA ILE A 157 -15.55 -9.31 -13.54
C ILE A 157 -15.97 -8.44 -12.35
N GLU A 158 -16.39 -9.05 -11.24
CA GLU A 158 -16.76 -8.35 -10.01
C GLU A 158 -15.61 -7.50 -9.49
N LYS A 159 -14.43 -8.10 -9.36
CA LYS A 159 -13.21 -7.41 -8.92
C LYS A 159 -12.86 -6.24 -9.84
N SER A 160 -12.96 -6.45 -11.15
CA SER A 160 -12.69 -5.43 -12.18
C SER A 160 -13.66 -4.25 -12.04
N LEU A 161 -14.96 -4.54 -11.87
CA LEU A 161 -16.01 -3.54 -11.64
C LEU A 161 -15.75 -2.76 -10.35
N LEU A 162 -15.45 -3.43 -9.24
CA LEU A 162 -15.21 -2.78 -7.95
C LEU A 162 -14.00 -1.83 -8.00
N TYR A 163 -12.91 -2.19 -8.69
CA TYR A 163 -11.79 -1.27 -8.91
C TYR A 163 -12.18 -0.09 -9.80
N CYS A 164 -12.90 -0.33 -10.88
CA CYS A 164 -13.41 0.73 -11.75
C CYS A 164 -14.28 1.74 -10.97
N VAL A 165 -15.19 1.26 -10.13
CA VAL A 165 -16.03 2.12 -9.27
C VAL A 165 -15.17 2.96 -8.33
N ARG A 166 -14.20 2.35 -7.63
CA ARG A 166 -13.28 3.05 -6.73
C ARG A 166 -12.46 4.12 -7.45
N SER A 167 -11.97 3.83 -8.65
CA SER A 167 -11.21 4.78 -9.48
C SER A 167 -12.08 5.89 -10.07
N CYS A 168 -13.37 5.64 -10.30
CA CYS A 168 -14.33 6.66 -10.77
C CYS A 168 -14.90 7.54 -9.66
N ARG A 169 -15.02 7.03 -8.44
CA ARG A 169 -15.69 7.71 -7.30
C ARG A 169 -15.19 9.14 -7.03
N PRO A 170 -13.88 9.47 -7.10
CA PRO A 170 -13.41 10.85 -6.94
C PRO A 170 -13.98 11.85 -7.97
N TYR A 171 -14.46 11.36 -9.11
CA TYR A 171 -14.94 12.15 -10.24
C TYR A 171 -16.48 12.24 -10.32
N PHE A 172 -17.23 11.71 -9.35
CA PHE A 172 -18.69 11.89 -9.31
C PHE A 172 -19.06 13.35 -9.08
N SER A 173 -20.18 13.83 -9.62
CA SER A 173 -20.58 15.24 -9.51
C SER A 173 -20.84 15.68 -8.06
N ALA A 174 -20.94 16.99 -7.81
CA ALA A 174 -21.25 17.51 -6.47
C ALA A 174 -22.68 17.13 -6.01
N ALA A 175 -23.62 17.02 -6.96
CA ALA A 175 -24.99 16.59 -6.68
C ALA A 175 -25.12 15.10 -6.37
N SER A 176 -24.14 14.29 -6.78
CA SER A 176 -24.21 12.83 -6.70
C SER A 176 -24.36 12.32 -5.26
N THR A 177 -23.78 12.99 -4.26
CA THR A 177 -23.99 12.61 -2.85
C THR A 177 -25.48 12.64 -2.50
N GLN A 178 -26.18 13.74 -2.81
CA GLN A 178 -27.59 13.89 -2.50
C GLN A 178 -28.43 12.88 -3.27
N GLU A 179 -28.16 12.69 -4.57
CA GLU A 179 -28.88 11.71 -5.39
C GLU A 179 -28.72 10.27 -4.88
N ILE A 180 -27.52 9.89 -4.43
CA ILE A 180 -27.23 8.58 -3.85
C ILE A 180 -27.99 8.41 -2.53
N LEU A 181 -27.99 9.44 -1.67
CA LEU A 181 -28.75 9.41 -0.43
C LEU A 181 -30.24 9.33 -0.68
N ASP A 182 -30.79 10.07 -1.64
CA ASP A 182 -32.22 10.03 -1.96
C ASP A 182 -32.66 8.63 -2.44
N GLU A 183 -31.78 7.93 -3.15
CA GLU A 183 -32.00 6.56 -3.62
C GLU A 183 -31.99 5.54 -2.46
N PHE A 184 -30.98 5.59 -1.58
CA PHE A 184 -30.74 4.52 -0.59
C PHE A 184 -31.20 4.83 0.83
N ARG A 185 -31.42 6.10 1.21
CA ARG A 185 -31.91 6.49 2.54
C ARG A 185 -33.23 5.80 2.91
N PRO A 186 -34.20 5.57 2.00
CA PRO A 186 -35.41 4.80 2.32
C PRO A 186 -35.16 3.36 2.77
N TRP A 187 -34.00 2.78 2.44
CA TRP A 187 -33.64 1.40 2.79
C TRP A 187 -32.91 1.33 4.15
N LEU A 188 -32.62 2.47 4.78
CA LEU A 188 -31.90 2.57 6.05
C LEU A 188 -32.79 2.27 7.27
N CYS A 189 -33.58 1.19 7.21
CA CYS A 189 -34.24 0.60 8.36
C CYS A 189 -33.35 -0.48 8.99
N PRO A 190 -32.74 -0.28 10.18
CA PRO A 190 -31.77 -1.24 10.76
C PRO A 190 -32.34 -2.64 11.05
N PHE A 191 -33.66 -2.80 10.96
CA PHE A 191 -34.38 -4.04 11.20
C PHE A 191 -34.76 -4.79 9.92
N ASP A 192 -34.47 -4.21 8.75
CA ASP A 192 -34.76 -4.78 7.44
C ASP A 192 -33.47 -5.31 6.79
N SER A 193 -33.55 -6.43 6.08
CA SER A 193 -32.46 -6.96 5.25
C SER A 193 -31.98 -5.97 4.19
N ALA A 194 -32.87 -5.10 3.68
CA ALA A 194 -32.53 -4.09 2.69
C ALA A 194 -31.46 -3.10 3.18
N PHE A 195 -31.28 -2.95 4.51
CA PHE A 195 -30.22 -2.12 5.08
C PHE A 195 -28.83 -2.60 4.68
N SER A 196 -28.63 -3.93 4.64
CA SER A 196 -27.32 -4.51 4.31
C SER A 196 -26.95 -4.21 2.86
N ASP A 197 -27.89 -4.39 1.93
CA ASP A 197 -27.71 -4.04 0.53
C ASP A 197 -27.44 -2.55 0.36
N ALA A 198 -28.21 -1.70 1.05
CA ALA A 198 -28.01 -0.25 1.02
C ALA A 198 -26.60 0.13 1.50
N MET A 199 -26.11 -0.47 2.58
CA MET A 199 -24.75 -0.23 3.07
C MET A 199 -23.66 -0.67 2.10
N CYS A 200 -23.86 -1.81 1.40
CA CYS A 200 -22.96 -2.22 0.33
C CYS A 200 -22.91 -1.18 -0.80
N TYR A 201 -24.05 -0.66 -1.26
CA TYR A 201 -24.07 0.39 -2.28
C TYR A 201 -23.44 1.70 -1.80
N LEU A 202 -23.73 2.11 -0.56
CA LEU A 202 -23.19 3.35 0.01
C LEU A 202 -21.66 3.27 0.18
N ASP A 203 -21.12 2.14 0.60
CA ASP A 203 -19.66 1.93 0.70
C ASP A 203 -18.96 2.08 -0.65
N LEU A 204 -19.61 1.61 -1.72
CA LEU A 204 -19.09 1.73 -3.08
C LEU A 204 -19.21 3.13 -3.68
N PHE A 205 -20.37 3.78 -3.52
CA PHE A 205 -20.71 4.96 -4.32
C PHE A 205 -20.61 6.30 -3.60
N LEU A 206 -20.73 6.33 -2.26
CA LEU A 206 -20.84 7.59 -1.53
C LEU A 206 -19.55 8.43 -1.70
N PRO A 207 -19.64 9.67 -2.24
CA PRO A 207 -18.45 10.48 -2.46
C PRO A 207 -17.83 10.96 -1.14
N VAL A 208 -16.54 10.67 -0.97
CA VAL A 208 -15.74 11.06 0.22
C VAL A 208 -14.57 12.00 -0.12
N HIS A 209 -14.39 12.33 -1.40
CA HIS A 209 -13.24 13.08 -1.94
C HIS A 209 -13.59 14.50 -2.38
N LEU A 210 -14.77 15.01 -2.01
CA LEU A 210 -15.18 16.37 -2.35
C LEU A 210 -14.24 17.38 -1.71
N PRO A 211 -13.89 18.48 -2.41
CA PRO A 211 -13.01 19.49 -1.85
C PRO A 211 -13.69 20.29 -0.71
N PRO A 212 -12.93 21.03 0.12
CA PRO A 212 -13.44 21.71 1.30
C PRO A 212 -14.64 22.64 1.09
N ASP A 213 -14.66 23.33 -0.04
CA ASP A 213 -15.74 24.22 -0.49
C ASP A 213 -17.06 23.48 -0.78
N LEU A 214 -17.00 22.17 -1.01
CA LEU A 214 -18.16 21.32 -1.30
C LEU A 214 -18.47 20.30 -0.20
N HIS A 215 -17.84 20.38 0.98
CA HIS A 215 -18.09 19.46 2.09
C HIS A 215 -19.55 19.46 2.56
N ASP A 216 -20.25 20.60 2.45
CA ASP A 216 -21.68 20.72 2.78
C ASP A 216 -22.58 19.92 1.82
N GLN A 217 -22.09 19.62 0.60
CA GLN A 217 -22.73 18.74 -0.38
C GLN A 217 -22.16 17.31 -0.33
N GLY A 218 -21.23 17.05 0.61
CA GLY A 218 -20.52 15.79 0.74
C GLY A 218 -20.84 15.09 2.05
N PHE A 219 -19.80 14.72 2.80
CA PHE A 219 -19.94 13.92 4.01
C PHE A 219 -20.82 14.57 5.09
N LYS A 220 -20.93 15.90 5.13
CA LYS A 220 -21.77 16.59 6.13
C LYS A 220 -23.26 16.31 6.00
N LEU A 221 -23.73 15.86 4.82
CA LEU A 221 -25.14 15.53 4.58
C LEU A 221 -25.62 14.26 5.30
N TRP A 222 -24.70 13.36 5.63
CA TRP A 222 -25.03 12.00 6.08
C TRP A 222 -24.19 11.51 7.26
N LEU A 223 -22.98 12.05 7.47
CA LEU A 223 -22.08 11.55 8.52
C LEU A 223 -22.69 11.64 9.93
N PRO A 224 -23.36 12.74 10.34
CA PRO A 224 -24.00 12.79 11.66
C PRO A 224 -25.11 11.75 11.83
N GLU A 225 -25.92 11.52 10.78
CA GLU A 225 -26.97 10.50 10.78
C GLU A 225 -26.38 9.10 10.91
N PHE A 226 -25.34 8.78 10.14
CA PHE A 226 -24.70 7.46 10.16
C PHE A 226 -24.01 7.19 11.49
N LEU A 227 -23.34 8.20 12.06
CA LEU A 227 -22.77 8.10 13.40
C LEU A 227 -23.85 7.87 14.47
N GLY A 228 -25.01 8.52 14.36
CA GLY A 228 -26.15 8.27 15.25
C GLY A 228 -26.71 6.85 15.13
N ILE A 229 -26.84 6.32 13.90
CA ILE A 229 -27.24 4.92 13.68
C ILE A 229 -26.20 3.98 14.30
N TRP A 230 -24.92 4.19 14.01
CA TRP A 230 -23.82 3.41 14.57
C TRP A 230 -23.75 3.51 16.09
N GLU A 231 -24.17 4.64 16.66
CA GLU A 231 -24.24 4.83 18.09
C GLU A 231 -25.32 3.95 18.73
N SER A 232 -26.50 3.92 18.12
CA SER A 232 -27.69 3.21 18.61
C SER A 232 -27.56 1.67 18.60
N VAL A 233 -26.66 1.13 17.77
CA VAL A 233 -26.52 -0.31 17.58
C VAL A 233 -25.54 -0.89 18.59
N CYS A 234 -26.04 -1.79 19.44
CA CYS A 234 -25.23 -2.52 20.44
C CYS A 234 -24.84 -3.94 19.98
N SER A 235 -25.42 -4.43 18.87
CA SER A 235 -25.10 -5.72 18.25
C SER A 235 -23.99 -5.58 17.19
N ASN A 236 -23.59 -6.71 16.60
CA ASN A 236 -22.59 -6.78 15.53
C ASN A 236 -23.28 -7.18 14.20
N PRO A 237 -24.03 -6.28 13.54
CA PRO A 237 -24.71 -6.62 12.30
C PRO A 237 -23.71 -6.72 11.13
N GLU A 238 -24.02 -7.54 10.13
CA GLU A 238 -23.14 -7.76 8.97
C GLU A 238 -22.80 -6.45 8.23
N TRP A 239 -23.78 -5.54 8.13
CA TRP A 239 -23.63 -4.26 7.47
C TRP A 239 -22.68 -3.29 8.18
N GLU A 240 -22.34 -3.55 9.46
CA GLU A 240 -21.49 -2.65 10.24
C GLU A 240 -20.13 -2.47 9.58
N GLN A 241 -19.58 -3.53 8.98
CA GLN A 241 -18.27 -3.46 8.34
C GLN A 241 -18.24 -2.44 7.18
N ASN A 242 -19.28 -2.40 6.36
CA ASN A 242 -19.41 -1.41 5.28
C ASN A 242 -19.46 0.02 5.84
N MET A 243 -20.12 0.22 6.98
CA MET A 243 -20.16 1.52 7.64
C MET A 243 -18.79 1.93 8.18
N ILE A 244 -18.03 1.01 8.78
CA ILE A 244 -16.65 1.26 9.22
C ILE A 244 -15.74 1.59 8.02
N ASN A 245 -15.91 0.93 6.87
CA ASN A 245 -15.19 1.27 5.64
C ASN A 245 -15.43 2.74 5.26
N ILE A 246 -16.69 3.16 5.22
CA ILE A 246 -17.10 4.53 4.89
C ILE A 246 -16.47 5.53 5.87
N PHE A 247 -16.54 5.28 7.18
CA PHE A 247 -15.94 6.16 8.20
C PHE A 247 -14.43 6.27 8.05
N SER A 248 -13.75 5.16 7.83
CA SER A 248 -12.29 5.13 7.59
C SER A 248 -11.93 5.97 6.36
N PHE A 249 -12.67 5.81 5.25
CA PHE A 249 -12.42 6.58 4.03
C PHE A 249 -12.70 8.08 4.22
N VAL A 250 -13.78 8.45 4.91
CA VAL A 250 -14.07 9.86 5.21
C VAL A 250 -12.98 10.45 6.10
N ALA A 251 -12.56 9.75 7.15
CA ALA A 251 -11.49 10.21 8.02
C ALA A 251 -10.20 10.44 7.21
N TRP A 252 -9.82 9.48 6.36
CA TRP A 252 -8.58 9.54 5.57
C TRP A 252 -8.59 10.65 4.52
N CYS A 253 -9.72 10.86 3.83
CA CYS A 253 -9.81 11.85 2.76
C CYS A 253 -10.04 13.27 3.29
N ASN A 254 -10.54 13.41 4.52
CA ASN A 254 -10.97 14.68 5.09
C ASN A 254 -10.27 14.96 6.44
N ILE A 255 -8.98 14.61 6.53
CA ILE A 255 -8.14 14.87 7.70
C ILE A 255 -8.18 16.37 8.05
N GLY A 256 -8.55 16.66 9.30
CA GLY A 256 -8.69 18.03 9.83
C GLY A 256 -10.05 18.68 9.59
N TYR A 257 -11.01 18.00 8.96
CA TYR A 257 -12.35 18.54 8.69
C TYR A 257 -13.48 17.79 9.42
N VAL A 258 -13.18 16.67 10.07
CA VAL A 258 -14.14 15.87 10.84
C VAL A 258 -13.71 15.82 12.30
N GLU A 259 -14.64 16.10 13.20
CA GLU A 259 -14.41 16.05 14.65
C GLU A 259 -14.65 14.63 15.18
N TRP A 260 -13.56 13.85 15.27
CA TRP A 260 -13.60 12.46 15.74
C TRP A 260 -13.46 12.31 17.26
N GLU A 261 -13.01 13.36 17.96
CA GLU A 261 -12.69 13.32 19.39
C GLU A 261 -13.81 12.72 20.27
N PRO A 262 -15.10 13.09 20.11
CA PRO A 262 -16.18 12.52 20.91
C PRO A 262 -16.40 11.01 20.68
N TRP A 263 -15.96 10.49 19.53
CA TRP A 263 -16.19 9.12 19.10
C TRP A 263 -15.04 8.18 19.47
N LEU A 264 -13.85 8.72 19.79
CA LEU A 264 -12.66 7.93 20.10
C LEU A 264 -12.89 6.82 21.16
N PRO A 265 -13.57 7.08 22.30
CA PRO A 265 -13.81 6.02 23.30
C PRO A 265 -14.56 4.81 22.72
N LYS A 266 -15.59 5.07 21.92
CA LYS A 266 -16.42 4.03 21.30
C LYS A 266 -15.65 3.30 20.19
N ILE A 267 -14.92 4.04 19.36
CA ILE A 267 -14.09 3.49 18.29
C ILE A 267 -13.06 2.50 18.86
N PHE A 268 -12.23 2.95 19.81
CA PHE A 268 -11.21 2.09 20.41
C PHE A 268 -11.80 0.91 21.20
N THR A 269 -12.97 1.09 21.83
CA THR A 269 -13.69 -0.01 22.47
C THR A 269 -14.15 -1.07 21.47
N ARG A 270 -14.70 -0.67 20.31
CA ARG A 270 -15.11 -1.63 19.27
C ARG A 270 -13.89 -2.30 18.63
N ILE A 271 -12.79 -1.58 18.42
CA ILE A 271 -11.54 -2.13 17.90
C ILE A 271 -10.95 -3.17 18.86
N LEU A 272 -10.94 -2.89 20.17
CA LEU A 272 -10.48 -3.87 21.16
C LEU A 272 -11.34 -5.14 21.14
N LYS A 273 -12.67 -4.99 21.02
CA LYS A 273 -13.59 -6.14 20.86
C LYS A 273 -13.36 -6.91 19.56
N ASN A 274 -12.90 -6.24 18.49
CA ASN A 274 -12.60 -6.87 17.21
C ASN A 274 -11.52 -7.95 17.30
N PHE A 275 -10.52 -7.76 18.17
CA PHE A 275 -9.48 -8.77 18.38
C PHE A 275 -9.95 -10.04 19.09
N SER A 276 -11.18 -10.07 19.60
CA SER A 276 -11.78 -11.27 20.22
C SER A 276 -10.88 -11.93 21.28
N LEU A 277 -10.22 -11.11 22.10
CA LEU A 277 -9.21 -11.59 23.06
C LEU A 277 -9.86 -12.36 24.21
N PRO A 278 -9.27 -13.48 24.66
CA PRO A 278 -9.80 -14.24 25.78
C PRO A 278 -9.58 -13.48 27.10
N VAL A 279 -10.66 -13.16 27.80
CA VAL A 279 -10.62 -12.53 29.13
C VAL A 279 -11.17 -13.50 30.17
N ALA A 280 -10.37 -13.80 31.20
CA ALA A 280 -10.76 -14.58 32.38
C ALA A 280 -11.31 -16.00 32.12
N ASN A 281 -10.64 -16.82 31.30
CA ASN A 281 -10.94 -18.25 31.07
C ASN A 281 -12.34 -18.59 30.53
N VAL A 282 -13.17 -17.60 30.20
CA VAL A 282 -14.46 -17.82 29.56
C VAL A 282 -14.31 -17.47 28.09
N GLN A 283 -14.24 -18.50 27.23
CA GLN A 283 -14.50 -18.35 25.80
C GLN A 283 -16.00 -18.09 25.62
N VAL A 284 -16.44 -16.86 25.89
CA VAL A 284 -17.74 -16.44 25.37
C VAL A 284 -17.51 -16.27 23.88
N SER A 285 -18.04 -17.22 23.09
CA SER A 285 -18.17 -17.10 21.64
C SER A 285 -19.14 -15.96 21.33
N SER A 286 -18.70 -14.73 21.57
CA SER A 286 -19.34 -13.54 21.06
C SER A 286 -19.03 -13.52 19.56
N GLN A 287 -20.09 -13.49 18.75
CA GLN A 287 -20.04 -13.28 17.30
C GLN A 287 -18.88 -12.36 16.93
N THR A 288 -17.92 -12.89 16.17
CA THR A 288 -16.69 -12.19 15.82
C THR A 288 -17.06 -10.89 15.12
N GLN A 289 -16.60 -9.78 15.68
CA GLN A 289 -16.54 -8.53 14.94
C GLN A 289 -15.60 -8.77 13.76
N ASN A 290 -16.06 -8.53 12.54
CA ASN A 290 -15.35 -8.87 11.31
C ASN A 290 -14.71 -7.62 10.69
N TYR A 291 -14.14 -6.74 11.52
CA TYR A 291 -13.54 -5.53 10.99
C TYR A 291 -12.24 -5.83 10.26
N SER A 292 -12.14 -5.33 9.03
CA SER A 292 -10.89 -5.37 8.30
C SER A 292 -9.82 -4.59 9.06
N ILE A 293 -8.78 -5.31 9.48
CA ILE A 293 -7.63 -4.77 10.22
C ILE A 293 -6.99 -3.60 9.47
N SER A 294 -6.90 -3.70 8.14
CA SER A 294 -6.33 -2.65 7.28
C SER A 294 -7.14 -1.35 7.30
N ILE A 295 -8.47 -1.48 7.35
CA ILE A 295 -9.40 -0.35 7.33
C ILE A 295 -9.42 0.32 8.70
N THR A 296 -9.40 -0.48 9.77
CA THR A 296 -9.24 -0.02 11.15
C THR A 296 -7.93 0.74 11.36
N ALA A 297 -6.81 0.19 10.88
CA ALA A 297 -5.50 0.85 10.93
C ALA A 297 -5.52 2.21 10.22
N THR A 298 -6.08 2.26 9.01
CA THR A 298 -6.22 3.50 8.23
C THR A 298 -7.08 4.53 8.96
N TRP A 299 -8.15 4.09 9.62
CA TRP A 299 -9.05 4.96 10.37
C TRP A 299 -8.36 5.58 11.59
N ILE A 300 -7.68 4.76 12.40
CA ILE A 300 -6.89 5.23 13.55
C ILE A 300 -5.87 6.26 13.08
N VAL A 301 -5.08 5.93 12.06
CA VAL A 301 -4.05 6.83 11.56
C VAL A 301 -4.65 8.13 11.05
N ALA A 302 -5.79 8.11 10.36
CA ALA A 302 -6.44 9.31 9.85
C ALA A 302 -6.91 10.29 10.96
N MET A 303 -7.24 9.77 12.15
CA MET A 303 -7.70 10.58 13.29
C MET A 303 -6.57 11.21 14.12
N MET A 304 -5.30 10.92 13.78
CA MET A 304 -4.13 11.51 14.45
C MET A 304 -3.80 12.93 13.94
N GLY A 305 -3.00 13.67 14.71
CA GLY A 305 -2.51 15.01 14.36
C GLY A 305 -3.18 16.12 15.16
N ASN A 306 -2.55 17.30 15.17
CA ASN A 306 -3.07 18.53 15.78
C ASN A 306 -3.50 18.39 17.26
N GLY A 307 -2.77 17.60 18.05
CA GLY A 307 -3.06 17.42 19.48
C GLY A 307 -4.27 16.52 19.82
N SER A 308 -4.81 15.79 18.84
CA SER A 308 -5.83 14.75 19.04
C SER A 308 -5.42 13.74 20.12
N SER A 309 -6.37 13.32 20.97
CA SER A 309 -6.11 12.28 21.98
C SER A 309 -6.02 10.86 21.38
N CYS A 310 -6.21 10.70 20.08
CA CYS A 310 -6.16 9.42 19.37
C CYS A 310 -4.89 8.62 19.66
N LEU A 311 -3.72 9.29 19.73
CA LEU A 311 -2.47 8.61 20.06
C LEU A 311 -2.44 8.10 21.51
N GLN A 312 -3.08 8.80 22.44
CA GLN A 312 -3.21 8.32 23.83
C GLN A 312 -4.12 7.09 23.90
N TYR A 313 -5.27 7.10 23.23
CA TYR A 313 -6.13 5.92 23.12
C TYR A 313 -5.41 4.73 22.47
N LEU A 314 -4.54 4.99 21.49
CA LEU A 314 -3.71 3.96 20.89
C LEU A 314 -2.67 3.39 21.87
N LYS A 315 -2.03 4.24 22.69
CA LYS A 315 -1.14 3.79 23.78
C LYS A 315 -1.88 2.91 24.78
N ASP A 316 -3.09 3.31 25.16
CA ASP A 316 -3.92 2.55 26.09
C ASP A 316 -4.34 1.20 25.49
N LEU A 317 -4.69 1.18 24.20
CA LEU A 317 -4.97 -0.05 23.46
C LEU A 317 -3.76 -0.99 23.47
N PHE A 318 -2.57 -0.50 23.07
CA PHE A 318 -1.35 -1.32 23.09
C PHE A 318 -1.00 -1.82 24.48
N THR A 319 -1.21 -1.00 25.52
CA THR A 319 -1.02 -1.42 26.91
C THR A 319 -1.94 -2.59 27.27
N ALA A 320 -3.20 -2.54 26.85
CA ALA A 320 -4.18 -3.60 27.12
C ALA A 320 -3.87 -4.92 26.37
N ILE A 321 -3.34 -4.84 25.15
CA ILE A 321 -3.10 -6.02 24.29
C ILE A 321 -1.65 -6.53 24.34
N LYS A 322 -0.72 -5.83 25.00
CA LYS A 322 0.72 -6.12 25.00
C LYS A 322 1.06 -7.56 25.38
N SER A 323 0.39 -8.11 26.39
CA SER A 323 0.64 -9.49 26.86
C SER A 323 0.34 -10.54 25.79
N PHE A 324 -0.64 -10.30 24.91
CA PHE A 324 -1.05 -11.23 23.86
C PHE A 324 -0.04 -11.33 22.71
N TYR A 325 0.89 -10.39 22.59
CA TYR A 325 2.00 -10.47 21.62
C TYR A 325 3.12 -11.42 22.04
N HIS A 326 3.20 -11.80 23.33
CA HIS A 326 4.28 -12.64 23.82
C HIS A 326 4.31 -14.00 23.09
N PRO A 327 5.47 -14.51 22.63
CA PRO A 327 5.56 -15.77 21.89
C PRO A 327 4.96 -16.99 22.60
N SER A 328 4.88 -16.96 23.94
CA SER A 328 4.25 -18.02 24.74
C SER A 328 2.71 -17.98 24.78
N ASN A 329 2.08 -16.88 24.36
CA ASN A 329 0.63 -16.70 24.40
C ASN A 329 0.02 -16.98 23.02
N THR A 330 0.01 -18.24 22.61
CA THR A 330 -0.49 -18.65 21.29
C THR A 330 -2.01 -18.78 21.26
N GLY A 331 -2.61 -18.29 20.18
CA GLY A 331 -4.05 -18.38 19.94
C GLY A 331 -4.42 -17.72 18.62
N ASP A 332 -5.66 -17.91 18.18
CA ASP A 332 -6.14 -17.45 16.87
C ASP A 332 -6.03 -15.92 16.70
N PHE A 333 -6.11 -15.17 17.82
CA PHE A 333 -5.96 -13.72 17.84
C PHE A 333 -4.57 -13.22 17.42
N GLN A 334 -3.52 -14.06 17.45
CA GLN A 334 -2.15 -13.61 17.17
C GLN A 334 -2.00 -13.12 15.73
N GLN A 335 -2.65 -13.79 14.77
CA GLN A 335 -2.61 -13.38 13.37
C GLN A 335 -3.17 -11.96 13.21
N ASP A 336 -4.33 -11.69 13.82
CA ASP A 336 -4.98 -10.38 13.72
C ASP A 336 -4.18 -9.28 14.43
N LEU A 337 -3.59 -9.60 15.58
CA LEU A 337 -2.75 -8.67 16.33
C LEU A 337 -1.46 -8.30 15.58
N VAL A 338 -0.76 -9.27 15.01
CA VAL A 338 0.47 -9.01 14.25
C VAL A 338 0.15 -8.32 12.93
N SER A 339 -0.97 -8.68 12.29
CA SER A 339 -1.44 -7.95 11.11
C SER A 339 -1.80 -6.51 11.43
N PHE A 340 -2.41 -6.26 12.59
CA PHE A 340 -2.68 -4.90 13.05
C PHE A 340 -1.40 -4.09 13.24
N LEU A 341 -0.33 -4.65 13.84
CA LEU A 341 0.98 -3.97 13.93
C LEU A 341 1.50 -3.55 12.56
N SER A 342 1.48 -4.48 11.60
CA SER A 342 2.01 -4.26 10.26
C SER A 342 1.18 -3.22 9.50
N LYS A 343 -0.15 -3.37 9.49
CA LYS A 343 -1.08 -2.46 8.79
C LYS A 343 -1.12 -1.07 9.40
N LEU A 344 -1.07 -0.95 10.73
CA LEU A 344 -1.00 0.34 11.41
C LEU A 344 0.29 1.07 11.10
N SER A 345 1.43 0.37 11.17
CA SER A 345 2.74 0.96 10.84
C SER A 345 2.81 1.37 9.37
N GLN A 346 2.26 0.54 8.47
CA GLN A 346 2.16 0.86 7.05
C GLN A 346 1.30 2.09 6.79
N ALA A 347 0.08 2.15 7.35
CA ALA A 347 -0.84 3.27 7.15
C ALA A 347 -0.24 4.59 7.66
N PHE A 348 0.46 4.57 8.80
CA PHE A 348 1.14 5.74 9.35
C PHE A 348 2.30 6.20 8.44
N LEU A 349 3.13 5.26 7.97
CA LEU A 349 4.18 5.55 7.01
C LEU A 349 3.63 6.12 5.70
N ASP A 350 2.54 5.56 5.18
CA ASP A 350 1.88 6.03 3.96
C ASP A 350 1.33 7.46 4.14
N ARG A 351 0.72 7.77 5.29
CA ARG A 351 0.26 9.13 5.61
C ARG A 351 1.43 10.10 5.61
N VAL A 352 2.49 9.79 6.36
CA VAL A 352 3.71 10.62 6.43
C VAL A 352 4.32 10.81 5.04
N HIS A 353 4.39 9.75 4.23
CA HIS A 353 4.89 9.82 2.86
C HIS A 353 4.04 10.73 1.98
N LEU A 354 2.71 10.61 2.04
CA LEU A 354 1.79 11.43 1.24
C LEU A 354 1.85 12.91 1.63
N GLU A 355 1.92 13.23 2.93
CA GLU A 355 2.02 14.61 3.43
C GLU A 355 3.34 15.28 3.05
N ARG A 356 4.42 14.51 2.91
CA ARG A 356 5.77 14.99 2.54
C ARG A 356 6.05 14.93 1.04
N LYS A 357 5.13 14.37 0.25
CA LYS A 357 5.33 14.14 -1.18
C LYS A 357 5.40 15.46 -1.93
N SER A 358 6.41 15.61 -2.78
CA SER A 358 6.59 16.82 -3.61
C SER A 358 5.47 17.03 -4.64
N ASN A 359 4.86 15.94 -5.10
CA ASN A 359 3.75 15.94 -6.06
C ASN A 359 2.51 15.32 -5.41
N PRO A 360 1.67 16.11 -4.72
CA PRO A 360 0.54 15.60 -3.96
C PRO A 360 -0.57 15.03 -4.86
N VAL A 361 -1.36 14.13 -4.29
CA VAL A 361 -2.62 13.68 -4.90
C VAL A 361 -3.66 14.78 -4.69
N TRP A 362 -4.38 15.18 -5.73
CA TRP A 362 -5.24 16.37 -5.66
C TRP A 362 -6.35 16.30 -4.59
N HIS A 363 -6.83 15.09 -4.27
CA HIS A 363 -7.84 14.86 -3.22
C HIS A 363 -7.24 14.47 -1.86
N PHE A 364 -5.92 14.54 -1.69
CA PHE A 364 -5.24 14.33 -0.40
C PHE A 364 -4.41 15.56 -0.08
N ASN A 365 -5.03 16.53 0.60
CA ASN A 365 -4.39 17.78 0.99
C ASN A 365 -4.83 18.20 2.40
N PRO A 366 -4.29 17.55 3.46
CA PRO A 366 -4.59 17.93 4.82
C PRO A 366 -4.09 19.35 5.12
N PRO A 367 -4.84 20.15 5.92
CA PRO A 367 -4.37 21.45 6.39
C PRO A 367 -3.02 21.33 7.09
N SER A 368 -2.17 22.35 6.99
CA SER A 368 -0.81 22.31 7.55
C SER A 368 -0.76 22.05 9.05
N SER A 369 -1.78 22.50 9.80
CA SER A 369 -1.91 22.25 11.24
C SER A 369 -2.20 20.79 11.60
N TYR A 370 -2.75 20.01 10.67
CA TYR A 370 -3.08 18.59 10.86
C TYR A 370 -2.06 17.63 10.25
N ARG A 371 -0.98 18.15 9.65
CA ARG A 371 0.12 17.30 9.19
C ARG A 371 0.87 16.73 10.38
N ILE A 372 1.32 15.50 10.25
CA ILE A 372 2.07 14.79 11.28
C ILE A 372 3.43 15.45 11.48
N THR A 373 3.68 15.88 12.71
CA THR A 373 4.94 16.51 13.13
C THR A 373 6.02 15.47 13.43
N GLU A 374 7.29 15.89 13.45
CA GLU A 374 8.40 14.99 13.82
C GLU A 374 8.26 14.42 15.25
N ASN A 375 7.68 15.18 16.18
CA ASN A 375 7.44 14.69 17.54
C ASN A 375 6.37 13.58 17.54
N GLU A 376 5.27 13.77 16.81
CA GLU A 376 4.20 12.76 16.69
C GLU A 376 4.68 11.47 16.02
N ILE A 377 5.61 11.54 15.05
CA ILE A 377 6.27 10.34 14.49
C ILE A 377 7.04 9.60 15.58
N THR A 378 7.82 10.33 16.37
CA THR A 378 8.63 9.76 17.46
C THR A 378 7.74 9.10 18.51
N ASP A 379 6.65 9.76 18.90
CA ASP A 379 5.69 9.24 19.87
C ASP A 379 4.93 8.01 19.34
N PHE A 380 4.58 8.00 18.05
CA PHE A 380 3.98 6.83 17.41
C PHE A 380 4.95 5.64 17.40
N VAL A 381 6.21 5.84 16.97
CA VAL A 381 7.21 4.77 16.96
C VAL A 381 7.43 4.22 18.37
N ASN A 382 7.54 5.10 19.38
CA ASN A 382 7.67 4.68 20.78
C ASN A 382 6.45 3.90 21.29
N CYS A 383 5.23 4.25 20.85
CA CYS A 383 4.01 3.54 21.20
C CYS A 383 3.99 2.10 20.67
N VAL A 384 4.50 1.87 19.45
CA VAL A 384 4.33 0.60 18.74
C VAL A 384 5.54 -0.34 18.89
N LYS A 385 6.76 0.22 19.02
CA LYS A 385 8.02 -0.54 18.90
C LYS A 385 8.15 -1.71 19.87
N GLU A 386 7.65 -1.60 21.09
CA GLU A 386 7.78 -2.68 22.09
C GLU A 386 7.00 -3.93 21.67
N CYS A 387 5.77 -3.76 21.16
CA CYS A 387 4.96 -4.88 20.68
C CYS A 387 5.58 -5.50 19.42
N VAL A 388 6.21 -4.70 18.56
CA VAL A 388 6.97 -5.21 17.41
C VAL A 388 8.17 -6.04 17.86
N PHE A 389 8.99 -5.55 18.80
CA PHE A 389 10.14 -6.28 19.31
C PHE A 389 9.77 -7.58 20.02
N ILE A 390 8.61 -7.66 20.66
CA ILE A 390 8.10 -8.92 21.20
C ILE A 390 7.69 -9.85 20.04
N SER A 391 7.00 -9.31 19.03
CA SER A 391 6.40 -10.08 17.94
C SER A 391 7.40 -10.68 16.96
N ILE A 392 8.56 -10.06 16.74
CA ILE A 392 9.61 -10.61 15.85
C ILE A 392 10.17 -11.96 16.35
N PHE A 393 9.98 -12.29 17.62
CA PHE A 393 10.37 -13.59 18.18
C PHE A 393 9.24 -14.63 18.12
N ASN A 394 8.06 -14.27 17.60
CA ASN A 394 7.02 -15.22 17.27
C ASN A 394 7.31 -15.89 15.91
N LYS A 395 7.71 -17.16 15.95
CA LYS A 395 8.11 -17.92 14.76
C LYS A 395 6.99 -18.06 13.71
N ALA A 396 5.72 -18.05 14.11
CA ALA A 396 4.60 -18.22 13.19
C ALA A 396 4.30 -16.97 12.36
N HIS A 397 4.67 -15.79 12.87
CA HIS A 397 4.30 -14.49 12.27
C HIS A 397 5.51 -13.56 12.08
N LEU A 398 6.73 -14.12 12.01
CA LEU A 398 7.97 -13.36 11.88
C LEU A 398 7.95 -12.41 10.67
N GLU A 399 7.51 -12.87 9.50
CA GLU A 399 7.53 -12.05 8.29
C GLU A 399 6.67 -10.78 8.40
N GLU A 400 5.51 -10.88 9.03
CA GLU A 400 4.59 -9.75 9.19
C GLU A 400 5.06 -8.77 10.28
N ALA A 401 5.64 -9.30 11.37
CA ALA A 401 6.30 -8.50 12.40
C ALA A 401 7.56 -7.80 11.86
N ALA A 402 8.35 -8.47 11.02
CA ALA A 402 9.53 -7.90 10.36
C ALA A 402 9.16 -6.73 9.44
N LYS A 403 8.05 -6.82 8.69
CA LYS A 403 7.50 -5.69 7.92
C LYS A 403 7.11 -4.51 8.82
N ALA A 404 6.45 -4.76 9.95
CA ALA A 404 6.14 -3.69 10.90
C ALA A 404 7.42 -3.00 11.39
N CYS A 405 8.45 -3.80 11.72
CA CYS A 405 9.77 -3.32 12.13
C CYS A 405 10.45 -2.47 11.03
N GLN A 406 10.38 -2.92 9.77
CA GLN A 406 10.87 -2.19 8.61
C GLN A 406 10.14 -0.84 8.43
N TYR A 407 8.82 -0.80 8.57
CA TYR A 407 8.08 0.47 8.46
C TYR A 407 8.44 1.45 9.57
N LEU A 408 8.61 0.98 10.81
CA LEU A 408 9.05 1.84 11.92
C LEU A 408 10.48 2.36 11.69
N SER A 409 11.39 1.56 11.14
CA SER A 409 12.76 2.02 10.84
C SER A 409 12.81 3.01 9.67
N MET A 410 11.86 2.97 8.74
CA MET A 410 11.71 4.02 7.72
C MET A 410 11.30 5.38 8.32
N LEU A 411 10.69 5.38 9.51
CA LEU A 411 10.27 6.59 10.23
C LEU A 411 11.34 7.11 11.19
N ARG A 412 11.90 6.22 12.03
CA ARG A 412 12.86 6.51 13.09
C ARG A 412 13.89 5.37 13.22
N PRO A 413 14.87 5.27 12.32
CA PRO A 413 15.86 4.19 12.35
C PRO A 413 16.67 4.14 13.64
N GLU A 414 16.96 5.29 14.26
CA GLU A 414 17.70 5.42 15.51
C GLU A 414 17.01 4.80 16.72
N LEU A 415 15.68 4.62 16.67
CA LEU A 415 14.90 3.95 17.73
C LEU A 415 14.74 2.45 17.51
N ILE A 416 15.06 1.95 16.31
CA ILE A 416 14.76 0.58 15.88
C ILE A 416 16.02 -0.25 15.64
N VAL A 417 16.99 0.29 14.90
CA VAL A 417 18.19 -0.46 14.50
C VAL A 417 19.09 -0.78 15.69
N PRO A 418 19.49 0.17 16.56
CA PRO A 418 20.41 -0.14 17.66
C PRO A 418 19.90 -1.22 18.62
N PRO A 419 18.64 -1.20 19.12
CA PRO A 419 18.12 -2.26 19.98
C PRO A 419 18.15 -3.65 19.33
N LEU A 420 17.89 -3.75 18.02
CA LEU A 420 17.94 -5.03 17.32
C LEU A 420 19.35 -5.60 17.23
N VAL A 421 20.33 -4.75 17.00
CA VAL A 421 21.75 -5.15 16.99
C VAL A 421 22.16 -5.66 18.38
N GLU A 422 21.70 -5.00 19.45
CA GLU A 422 21.96 -5.44 20.83
C GLU A 422 21.32 -6.81 21.16
N PHE A 423 20.13 -7.10 20.63
CA PHE A 423 19.45 -8.39 20.86
C PHE A 423 20.14 -9.59 20.20
N MET A 424 21.10 -9.37 19.31
CA MET A 424 21.77 -10.40 18.53
C MET A 424 22.71 -11.30 19.35
N THR A 425 22.97 -10.94 20.62
CA THR A 425 23.83 -11.73 21.53
C THR A 425 23.28 -13.11 21.86
N GLU A 426 21.96 -13.32 21.73
CA GLU A 426 21.31 -14.60 22.04
C GLU A 426 21.15 -15.48 20.78
N PRO A 427 21.74 -16.70 20.72
CA PRO A 427 21.77 -17.50 19.50
C PRO A 427 20.40 -17.84 18.91
N HIS A 428 19.39 -18.07 19.76
CA HIS A 428 18.05 -18.44 19.31
C HIS A 428 17.26 -17.28 18.68
N ARG A 429 17.76 -16.04 18.82
CA ARG A 429 17.17 -14.82 18.23
C ARG A 429 17.80 -14.46 16.89
N PHE A 430 18.94 -15.07 16.55
CA PHE A 430 19.75 -14.73 15.38
C PHE A 430 18.92 -14.67 14.09
N THR A 431 18.17 -15.72 13.77
CA THR A 431 17.40 -15.79 12.53
C THR A 431 16.36 -14.68 12.43
N SER A 432 15.57 -14.45 13.48
CA SER A 432 14.58 -13.37 13.53
C SER A 432 15.22 -11.98 13.33
N ILE A 433 16.34 -11.73 14.00
CA ILE A 433 17.01 -10.42 13.97
C ILE A 433 17.65 -10.17 12.60
N ILE A 434 18.37 -11.14 12.05
CA ILE A 434 19.02 -11.00 10.74
C ILE A 434 17.99 -10.82 9.63
N THR A 435 16.84 -11.52 9.70
CA THR A 435 15.71 -11.26 8.79
C THR A 435 15.25 -9.80 8.86
N CYS A 436 15.06 -9.25 10.06
CA CYS A 436 14.67 -7.85 10.22
C CYS A 436 15.77 -6.89 9.71
N LEU A 437 17.04 -7.13 10.05
CA LEU A 437 18.16 -6.28 9.61
C LEU A 437 18.34 -6.31 8.09
N ALA A 438 18.06 -7.44 7.43
CA ALA A 438 18.08 -7.54 5.97
C ALA A 438 17.05 -6.61 5.32
N ASP A 439 15.84 -6.56 5.88
CA ASP A 439 14.77 -5.66 5.41
C ASP A 439 15.09 -4.17 5.66
N MET A 440 16.01 -3.88 6.59
CA MET A 440 16.42 -2.52 6.98
C MET A 440 17.81 -2.12 6.46
N ALA A 441 18.36 -2.86 5.50
CA ALA A 441 19.70 -2.61 4.97
C ALA A 441 19.90 -1.17 4.48
N ARG A 442 18.87 -0.54 3.88
CA ARG A 442 18.95 0.86 3.43
C ARG A 442 19.07 1.85 4.58
N GLN A 443 18.40 1.59 5.69
CA GLN A 443 18.39 2.43 6.88
C GLN A 443 19.73 2.33 7.61
N ILE A 444 20.37 1.16 7.59
CA ILE A 444 21.71 0.94 8.15
C ILE A 444 22.75 1.69 7.30
N VAL A 445 22.71 1.55 5.97
CA VAL A 445 23.77 2.09 5.08
C VAL A 445 23.61 3.59 4.81
N ARG A 446 22.39 4.14 4.86
CA ARG A 446 22.14 5.56 4.57
C ARG A 446 22.44 6.42 5.78
N GLN A 447 23.35 7.36 5.64
CA GLN A 447 23.55 8.42 6.64
C GLN A 447 22.39 9.42 6.58
N THR A 448 21.73 9.63 7.71
CA THR A 448 20.76 10.71 7.91
C THR A 448 21.21 11.58 9.10
N PRO A 449 20.77 12.85 9.19
CA PRO A 449 21.10 13.69 10.34
C PRO A 449 20.67 13.06 11.66
N ASP A 450 19.51 12.40 11.68
CA ASP A 450 18.91 11.79 12.87
C ASP A 450 19.52 10.43 13.22
N PHE A 451 20.15 9.75 12.25
CA PHE A 451 20.82 8.45 12.44
C PHE A 451 22.17 8.41 11.70
N SER A 452 23.12 9.20 12.22
CA SER A 452 24.45 9.33 11.64
C SER A 452 25.33 8.10 11.87
N GLN A 453 25.09 7.35 12.95
CA GLN A 453 25.88 6.18 13.34
C GLN A 453 25.54 4.91 12.55
N GLY A 454 24.49 4.89 11.72
CA GLY A 454 24.04 3.68 11.02
C GLY A 454 25.15 2.93 10.28
N GLN A 455 26.03 3.68 9.61
CA GLN A 455 27.12 3.11 8.81
C GLN A 455 28.19 2.40 9.65
N THR A 456 28.36 2.76 10.93
CA THR A 456 29.36 2.11 11.79
C THR A 456 29.00 0.66 12.08
N TYR A 457 27.71 0.28 11.98
CA TYR A 457 27.25 -1.10 12.16
C TYR A 457 27.55 -2.00 10.96
N VAL A 458 27.78 -1.46 9.76
CA VAL A 458 27.85 -2.26 8.51
C VAL A 458 28.91 -3.35 8.60
N ILE A 459 30.17 -2.98 8.81
CA ILE A 459 31.30 -3.92 8.80
C ILE A 459 31.27 -4.86 10.02
N PRO A 460 31.01 -4.38 11.25
CA PRO A 460 30.80 -5.26 12.39
C PRO A 460 29.70 -6.31 12.17
N LEU A 461 28.57 -5.92 11.57
CA LEU A 461 27.49 -6.86 11.26
C LEU A 461 27.90 -7.85 10.18
N LEU A 462 28.55 -7.39 9.09
CA LEU A 462 29.05 -8.27 8.04
C LEU A 462 29.95 -9.38 8.62
N MET A 463 30.84 -9.04 9.54
CA MET A 463 31.69 -10.02 10.22
C MET A 463 30.90 -10.91 11.18
N ALA A 464 30.01 -10.32 11.98
CA ALA A 464 29.26 -11.02 13.03
C ALA A 464 28.29 -12.08 12.49
N VAL A 465 27.80 -11.92 11.26
CA VAL A 465 26.87 -12.89 10.65
C VAL A 465 27.55 -14.07 9.97
N LEU A 466 28.86 -14.02 9.69
CA LEU A 466 29.57 -15.11 9.00
C LEU A 466 29.45 -16.49 9.69
N PRO A 467 29.46 -16.61 11.04
CA PRO A 467 29.15 -17.88 11.72
C PRO A 467 27.72 -18.39 11.51
N GLY A 468 26.87 -17.62 10.84
CA GLY A 468 25.56 -18.03 10.37
C GLY A 468 25.58 -18.89 9.11
N ILE A 469 26.70 -18.91 8.36
CA ILE A 469 26.94 -19.84 7.25
C ILE A 469 27.34 -21.19 7.86
N ASP A 470 26.33 -22.04 8.07
CA ASP A 470 26.42 -23.34 8.75
C ASP A 470 25.76 -24.42 7.87
N SER A 471 26.50 -25.48 7.55
CA SER A 471 25.99 -26.61 6.76
C SER A 471 24.84 -27.35 7.45
N ASN A 472 24.77 -27.28 8.78
CA ASN A 472 23.76 -28.01 9.57
C ASN A 472 22.44 -27.24 9.73
N ASP A 473 22.45 -25.92 9.55
CA ASP A 473 21.26 -25.07 9.70
C ASP A 473 20.99 -24.27 8.42
N PHE A 474 20.26 -24.90 7.50
CA PHE A 474 19.85 -24.29 6.25
C PHE A 474 19.11 -22.95 6.44
N LYS A 475 18.28 -22.82 7.49
CA LYS A 475 17.50 -21.60 7.73
C LYS A 475 18.42 -20.45 8.14
N LYS A 476 19.35 -20.71 9.07
CA LYS A 476 20.35 -19.74 9.50
C LYS A 476 21.24 -19.29 8.34
N THR A 477 21.68 -20.24 7.52
CA THR A 477 22.49 -19.97 6.33
C THR A 477 21.74 -19.13 5.29
N ALA A 478 20.49 -19.48 4.98
CA ALA A 478 19.68 -18.73 4.01
C ALA A 478 19.46 -17.27 4.43
N VAL A 479 19.09 -17.03 5.69
CA VAL A 479 18.87 -15.68 6.23
C VAL A 479 20.19 -14.88 6.27
N THR A 480 21.30 -15.55 6.58
CA THR A 480 22.65 -14.93 6.53
C THR A 480 22.98 -14.44 5.13
N PHE A 481 22.80 -15.29 4.10
CA PHE A 481 23.04 -14.87 2.71
C PHE A 481 22.09 -13.77 2.26
N GLN A 482 20.83 -13.79 2.68
CA GLN A 482 19.87 -12.73 2.38
C GLN A 482 20.35 -11.37 2.93
N PHE A 483 20.80 -11.34 4.18
CA PHE A 483 21.35 -10.12 4.79
C PHE A 483 22.63 -9.65 4.11
N LEU A 484 23.59 -10.56 3.87
CA LEU A 484 24.84 -10.23 3.17
C LEU A 484 24.56 -9.63 1.80
N ASN A 485 23.67 -10.25 1.02
CA ASN A 485 23.26 -9.73 -0.29
C ASN A 485 22.63 -8.33 -0.17
N ALA A 486 21.73 -8.11 0.80
CA ALA A 486 21.07 -6.82 0.98
C ALA A 486 22.06 -5.67 1.29
N ILE A 487 23.06 -5.92 2.12
CA ILE A 487 24.09 -4.92 2.47
C ILE A 487 25.10 -4.73 1.32
N LEU A 488 25.62 -5.82 0.74
CA LEU A 488 26.66 -5.75 -0.29
C LEU A 488 26.16 -5.11 -1.59
N MET A 489 24.85 -5.17 -1.88
CA MET A 489 24.26 -4.44 -3.00
C MET A 489 24.15 -2.92 -2.79
N LEU A 490 24.33 -2.43 -1.55
CA LEU A 490 24.22 -1.02 -1.18
C LEU A 490 25.58 -0.38 -0.84
N VAL A 491 26.61 -1.18 -0.59
CA VAL A 491 27.93 -0.71 -0.16
C VAL A 491 28.96 -0.96 -1.26
N THR A 492 29.85 0.01 -1.49
CA THR A 492 31.00 -0.19 -2.37
C THR A 492 32.15 -0.78 -1.56
N CYS A 493 32.48 -2.06 -1.80
CA CYS A 493 33.54 -2.77 -1.07
C CYS A 493 34.94 -2.34 -1.56
N VAL A 494 35.42 -1.21 -1.05
CA VAL A 494 36.75 -0.66 -1.32
C VAL A 494 37.39 -0.27 0.00
N ASP A 495 38.68 -0.59 0.18
CA ASP A 495 39.43 -0.11 1.34
C ASP A 495 39.77 1.39 1.18
N CYS A 496 39.08 2.20 1.97
CA CYS A 496 39.23 3.64 2.08
C CYS A 496 39.90 4.06 3.40
N SER A 497 40.55 3.15 4.13
CA SER A 497 41.14 3.43 5.46
C SER A 497 42.21 4.52 5.44
N SER A 498 42.97 4.61 4.35
CA SER A 498 43.97 5.67 4.13
C SER A 498 43.37 7.07 3.96
N ALA A 499 42.06 7.20 3.74
CA ALA A 499 41.39 8.49 3.59
C ALA A 499 41.53 9.38 4.83
N VAL A 500 41.60 8.78 6.02
CA VAL A 500 41.74 9.50 7.31
C VAL A 500 43.05 10.29 7.40
N HIS A 501 44.09 9.86 6.70
CA HIS A 501 45.39 10.54 6.66
C HIS A 501 45.51 11.57 5.52
N THR A 502 44.65 11.47 4.51
CA THR A 502 44.73 12.29 3.29
C THR A 502 43.66 13.38 3.23
N ARG A 503 42.54 13.19 3.92
CA ARG A 503 41.40 14.11 3.95
C ARG A 503 41.23 14.74 5.32
N ASN A 504 41.05 16.06 5.36
CA ASN A 504 40.83 16.82 6.59
C ASN A 504 39.36 17.24 6.79
N ASP A 505 38.48 16.89 5.86
CA ASP A 505 37.07 17.28 5.83
C ASP A 505 36.11 16.20 6.37
N LEU A 506 36.65 15.09 6.86
CA LEU A 506 35.88 13.97 7.41
C LEU A 506 35.39 14.27 8.82
N THR A 507 34.12 13.95 9.08
CA THR A 507 33.55 13.87 10.43
C THR A 507 34.15 12.70 11.22
N GLU A 508 34.01 12.72 12.54
CA GLU A 508 34.53 11.62 13.39
C GLU A 508 33.91 10.26 13.04
N ILE A 509 32.61 10.23 12.71
CA ILE A 509 31.92 9.01 12.28
C ILE A 509 32.47 8.54 10.93
N GLU A 510 32.68 9.44 9.96
CA GLU A 510 33.27 9.05 8.67
C GLU A 510 34.69 8.52 8.83
N LYS A 511 35.49 9.09 9.74
CA LYS A 511 36.83 8.55 10.05
C LYS A 511 36.73 7.13 10.59
N GLU A 512 35.82 6.87 11.52
CA GLU A 512 35.59 5.52 12.07
C GLU A 512 35.16 4.52 10.99
N VAL A 513 34.21 4.92 10.13
CA VAL A 513 33.73 4.09 9.01
C VAL A 513 34.86 3.81 8.02
N CYS A 514 35.64 4.82 7.63
CA CYS A 514 36.80 4.67 6.76
C CYS A 514 37.85 3.74 7.36
N LEU A 515 38.22 3.90 8.62
CA LEU A 515 39.18 2.98 9.26
C LEU A 515 38.66 1.53 9.29
N SER A 516 37.35 1.35 9.44
CA SER A 516 36.73 0.03 9.45
C SER A 516 36.82 -0.68 8.10
N THR A 517 36.93 0.04 6.97
CA THR A 517 36.99 -0.57 5.62
C THR A 517 38.22 -1.44 5.39
N ALA A 518 39.28 -1.28 6.19
CA ALA A 518 40.46 -2.16 6.14
C ALA A 518 40.09 -3.63 6.37
N LYS A 519 38.97 -3.90 7.07
CA LYS A 519 38.49 -5.26 7.36
C LYS A 519 37.74 -5.93 6.20
N PHE A 520 37.58 -5.26 5.04
CA PHE A 520 36.91 -5.90 3.90
C PHE A 520 37.67 -7.11 3.37
N GLU A 521 39.01 -7.09 3.40
CA GLU A 521 39.83 -8.23 3.00
C GLU A 521 39.62 -9.42 3.95
N ASP A 522 39.62 -9.17 5.26
CA ASP A 522 39.34 -10.18 6.29
C ASP A 522 37.94 -10.78 6.10
N PHE A 523 36.94 -9.92 5.85
CA PHE A 523 35.56 -10.33 5.60
C PHE A 523 35.46 -11.26 4.39
N ILE A 524 36.04 -10.87 3.25
CA ILE A 524 35.98 -11.67 2.02
C ILE A 524 36.67 -13.02 2.22
N THR A 525 37.82 -13.02 2.89
CA THR A 525 38.59 -14.23 3.16
C THR A 525 37.80 -15.21 4.03
N GLU A 526 37.24 -14.74 5.15
CA GLU A 526 36.44 -15.60 6.04
C GLU A 526 35.13 -16.06 5.36
N PHE A 527 34.48 -15.18 4.60
CA PHE A 527 33.29 -15.53 3.82
C PHE A 527 33.56 -16.67 2.83
N LEU A 528 34.66 -16.59 2.07
CA LEU A 528 35.04 -17.64 1.12
C LEU A 528 35.41 -18.93 1.84
N ASN A 529 36.18 -18.87 2.94
CA ASN A 529 36.52 -20.05 3.74
C ASN A 529 35.27 -20.80 4.22
N ARG A 530 34.29 -20.07 4.77
CA ARG A 530 33.02 -20.67 5.23
C ARG A 530 32.22 -21.27 4.08
N THR A 531 32.19 -20.58 2.95
CA THR A 531 31.48 -21.06 1.75
C THR A 531 32.12 -22.34 1.22
N PHE A 532 33.45 -22.42 1.15
CA PHE A 532 34.16 -23.62 0.73
C PHE A 532 33.96 -24.78 1.71
N GLN A 533 34.05 -24.53 3.02
CA GLN A 533 33.76 -25.56 4.04
C GLN A 533 32.34 -26.13 3.90
N MET A 534 31.36 -25.27 3.63
CA MET A 534 29.99 -25.69 3.41
C MET A 534 29.86 -26.55 2.13
N ILE A 535 30.50 -26.15 1.03
CA ILE A 535 30.52 -26.92 -0.22
C ILE A 535 31.15 -28.30 0.00
N ASP A 536 32.29 -28.36 0.68
CA ASP A 536 32.99 -29.61 0.96
C ASP A 536 32.11 -30.55 1.80
N THR A 537 31.49 -30.04 2.87
CA THR A 537 30.60 -30.82 3.75
C THR A 537 29.40 -31.38 2.98
N LEU A 538 28.74 -30.55 2.17
CA LEU A 538 27.60 -30.99 1.35
C LEU A 538 28.02 -32.02 0.28
N SER A 539 29.23 -31.89 -0.28
CA SER A 539 29.75 -32.85 -1.27
C SER A 539 30.01 -34.23 -0.66
N THR A 540 30.52 -34.28 0.58
CA THR A 540 30.74 -35.52 1.31
C THR A 540 29.42 -36.21 1.67
N GLU A 541 28.42 -35.47 2.15
CA GLU A 541 27.10 -36.04 2.46
C GLU A 541 26.40 -36.62 1.22
N MET A 542 26.55 -35.98 0.05
CA MET A 542 26.03 -36.53 -1.21
C MET A 542 26.75 -37.81 -1.64
N SER A 543 28.05 -37.91 -1.36
CA SER A 543 28.86 -39.08 -1.70
C SER A 543 28.53 -40.28 -0.81
N ASP A 544 28.19 -40.03 0.45
CA ASP A 544 27.80 -41.06 1.43
C ASP A 544 26.32 -41.51 1.29
N ALA A 545 25.48 -40.74 0.57
CA ALA A 545 24.07 -41.04 0.33
C ALA A 545 23.79 -41.86 -0.95
N VAL A 546 24.81 -42.08 -1.78
CA VAL A 546 24.78 -42.91 -3.01
C VAL A 546 25.41 -44.27 -2.72
#